data_AF-A0A381ZI06-F1
#
_entry.id   AF-A0A381ZI06-F1
#
_cell.length_a   1.000
_cell.length_b   1.000
_cell.length_c   1.000
_cell.angle_alpha   90.00
_cell.angle_beta   90.00
_cell.angle_gamma   90.00
#
_symmetry.space_group_name_H-M   'P 1'
#
loop_
_entity.id
_entity.type
_entity.pdbx_description
1 polymer ?
#
loop_
_entity_poly.entity_id
_entity_poly.type
_entity_poly.pdbx_seq_one_letter_code
_entity_poly.pdbx_strand_id
1 'polypeptide(L)' 'MNLYVGNLSYDMSEENLRSEFAEYGEVQSAKIITDKF' A
#
# COMPACT_ATOMS: atom_id res chain seq x y z
N MET A 1 -6.18 -10.18 -7.99
CA MET A 1 -6.58 -10.32 -6.58
C MET A 1 -6.27 -8.99 -5.92
N ASN A 2 -7.20 -8.43 -5.16
CA ASN A 2 -7.02 -7.12 -4.53
C ASN A 2 -6.98 -7.32 -3.01
N LEU A 3 -6.01 -6.69 -2.36
CA LEU A 3 -5.86 -6.72 -0.91
C LEU A 3 -6.24 -5.35 -0.33
N TYR A 4 -7.02 -5.35 0.74
CA TYR A 4 -7.24 -4.16 1.54
C TYR A 4 -6.40 -4.24 2.81
N VAL A 5 -5.60 -3.21 3.06
CA VAL A 5 -4.75 -3.11 4.24
C VAL A 5 -5.17 -1.89 5.04
N GLY A 6 -5.62 -2.11 6.27
CA GLY A 6 -5.98 -1.05 7.22
C GLY A 6 -4.88 -0.78 8.23
N ASN A 7 -5.09 0.22 9.09
CA ASN A 7 -4.16 0.60 10.15
C ASN A 7 -2.74 0.93 9.66
N LEU A 8 -2.63 1.50 8.45
CA LEU A 8 -1.37 1.98 7.90
C LEU A 8 -0.94 3.24 8.66
N SER A 9 0.36 3.37 8.90
CA SER A 9 0.93 4.61 9.44
C SER A 9 0.69 5.77 8.47
N TYR A 10 0.50 6.99 8.99
CA TYR A 10 0.40 8.21 8.17
C TYR A 10 1.65 8.48 7.34
N ASP A 11 2.81 8.01 7.80
CA ASP A 11 4.09 8.16 7.10
C ASP A 11 4.29 7.10 6.00
N MET A 12 3.34 6.16 5.84
CA MET A 12 3.46 5.11 4.84
C MET A 12 3.17 5.67 3.45
N SER A 13 4.05 5.34 2.49
CA SER A 13 3.92 5.70 1.08
C SER A 13 3.52 4.48 0.23
N GLU A 14 2.98 4.73 -0.96
CA GLU A 14 2.67 3.66 -1.92
C GLU A 14 3.92 2.91 -2.39
N GLU A 15 5.08 3.57 -2.44
CA GLU A 15 6.37 2.96 -2.78
C GLU A 15 6.81 1.99 -1.68
N ASN A 16 6.73 2.41 -0.42
CA ASN A 16 7.03 1.56 0.72
C ASN A 16 6.10 0.34 0.72
N LEU A 17 4.79 0.56 0.52
CA LEU A 17 3.82 -0.53 0.45
C LEU A 17 4.14 -1.51 -0.69
N ARG A 18 4.56 -1.03 -1.87
CA ARG A 18 4.97 -1.92 -2.96
C ARG A 18 6.21 -2.73 -2.61
N SER A 19 7.20 -2.09 -2.01
CA SER A 19 8.47 -2.72 -1.67
C SER A 19 8.28 -3.83 -0.62
N GLU A 20 7.51 -3.55 0.43
CA GLU A 20 7.19 -4.53 1.49
C GLU A 20 6.43 -5.75 0.93
N PHE A 21 5.50 -5.53 -0.01
CA PHE A 21 4.71 -6.61 -0.58
C PHE A 21 5.37 -7.30 -1.79
N ALA A 22 6.48 -6.78 -2.30
CA ALA A 22 7.20 -7.34 -3.45
C ALA A 22 7.80 -8.73 -3.17
N GLU A 23 8.11 -9.03 -1.90
CA GLU A 23 8.56 -10.37 -1.46
C GLU A 23 7.51 -11.45 -1.75
N TYR A 24 6.22 -11.09 -1.65
CA TYR A 24 5.10 -12.02 -1.78
C TYR A 24 4.59 -12.13 -3.21
N GLY A 25 5.08 -11.29 -4.12
CA GLY A 25 4.74 -11.30 -5.55
C GLY A 25 4.76 -9.93 -6.20
N GLU A 26 4.49 -9.90 -7.50
CA GLU A 26 4.47 -8.65 -8.27
C GLU A 26 3.27 -7.76 -7.89
N VAL A 27 3.57 -6.55 -7.40
CA VAL A 27 2.55 -5.56 -7.05
C VAL A 27 2.25 -4.66 -8.25
N GLN A 28 1.18 -4.97 -8.99
CA GLN A 28 0.74 -4.18 -10.15
C GLN A 28 0.32 -2.75 -9.74
N SER A 29 -0.47 -2.63 -8.68
CA SER A 29 -0.94 -1.34 -8.16
C SER A 29 -1.00 -1.34 -6.64
N ALA A 30 -0.47 -0.28 -6.02
CA ALA A 30 -0.70 0.08 -4.63
C ALA A 30 -1.28 1.49 -4.60
N LYS A 31 -2.30 1.70 -3.77
CA LYS A 31 -2.91 3.01 -3.59
C LYS A 31 -3.25 3.23 -2.13
N ILE A 32 -2.79 4.34 -1.56
CA ILE A 32 -3.16 4.72 -0.19
C ILE A 32 -4.34 5.67 -0.30
N ILE A 33 -5.45 5.28 0.34
CA ILE A 33 -6.64 6.14 0.42
C ILE A 33 -6.52 6.97 1.69
N THR A 34 -6.14 8.24 1.54
CA THR A 34 -6.22 9.24 2.60
C THR A 34 -7.44 10.12 2.39
N ASP A 35 -8.02 10.59 3.49
CA ASP A 35 -9.09 11.57 3.45
C ASP A 35 -8.57 12.91 2.91
N LYS A 36 -9.38 13.62 2.11
CA LYS A 36 -8.98 14.83 1.35
C LYS A 36 -9.44 16.14 2.02
N PHE A 37 -9.38 16.23 3.34
CA PHE A 37 -9.80 17.43 4.07
C PHE A 37 -8.65 18.08 4.84
#